data_AF-A0A7W0P4I4-F1
#
_entry.id   AF-A0A7W0P4I4-F1
#
_cell.length_a   1.000
_cell.length_b   1.000
_cell.length_c   1.000
_cell.angle_alpha   90.00
_cell.angle_beta   90.00
_cell.angle_gamma   90.00
#
_symmetry.space_group_name_H-M   'P 1'
#
loop_
_entity.id
_entity.type
_entity.pdbx_description
1 polymer ?
#
loop_
_entity_poly.entity_id
_entity_poly.type
_entity_poly.pdbx_seq_one_letter_code
_entity_poly.pdbx_strand_id
1 'polypeptide(L)'
;MDDVFDYRTASEGEILAKAAELEGRLLGSIPGARFTAATGGAGRAEAGHAIESHFGIPKNPSPLPDFPRAGIELKAVPLRLTGRGLGVKERTVISIIDYMTMPEQTWATASVRKKLKILFVFFEHFDQQPKSMFPIREILLWEPDLRTDALLRAD
;
A
#
# COMPACT_ATOMS: atom_id res chain seq x y z
N MET A 1 -11.46 -7.06 27.24
CA MET A 1 -11.22 -8.02 26.14
C MET A 1 -10.65 -7.14 25.06
N ASP A 2 -9.33 -7.13 24.90
CA ASP A 2 -8.70 -6.25 23.92
C ASP A 2 -9.19 -6.69 22.55
N ASP A 3 -9.87 -5.78 21.86
CA ASP A 3 -10.41 -6.01 20.54
C ASP A 3 -9.22 -6.14 19.58
N VAL A 4 -8.84 -7.38 19.26
CA VAL A 4 -7.69 -7.65 18.40
C VAL A 4 -8.08 -7.23 16.99
N PHE A 5 -7.38 -6.25 16.44
CA PHE A 5 -7.58 -5.81 15.06
C PHE A 5 -7.48 -7.01 14.09
N ASP A 6 -8.57 -7.30 13.39
CA ASP A 6 -8.63 -8.29 12.32
C ASP A 6 -8.79 -7.59 10.97
N TYR A 7 -7.73 -7.59 10.17
CA TYR A 7 -7.70 -6.94 8.86
C TYR A 7 -8.78 -7.46 7.89
N ARG A 8 -9.27 -8.69 8.10
CA ARG A 8 -10.29 -9.29 7.23
C ARG A 8 -11.67 -8.71 7.46
N THR A 9 -11.94 -8.29 8.69
CA THR A 9 -13.26 -7.86 9.14
C THR A 9 -13.27 -6.43 9.64
N ALA A 10 -12.14 -5.73 9.68
CA ALA A 10 -12.07 -4.32 10.05
C ALA A 10 -12.90 -3.44 9.11
N SER A 11 -13.57 -2.45 9.70
CA SER A 11 -14.21 -1.34 9.02
C SER A 11 -13.17 -0.33 8.53
N GLU A 12 -13.57 0.54 7.60
CA GLU A 12 -12.71 1.64 7.13
C GLU A 12 -12.21 2.52 8.28
N GLY A 13 -13.08 2.86 9.24
CA GLY A 13 -12.70 3.67 10.40
C GLY A 13 -11.63 3.01 11.26
N GLU A 14 -11.74 1.71 11.52
CA GLU A 14 -10.73 0.94 12.28
C GLU A 14 -9.41 0.84 11.51
N ILE A 15 -9.47 0.66 10.19
CA ILE A 15 -8.29 0.64 9.32
C ILE A 15 -7.56 1.98 9.37
N LEU A 16 -8.29 3.10 9.23
CA LEU A 16 -7.72 4.44 9.27
C LEU A 16 -7.15 4.79 10.65
N ALA A 17 -7.86 4.44 11.72
CA ALA A 17 -7.37 4.65 13.09
C ALA A 17 -6.05 3.91 13.31
N LYS A 18 -5.96 2.66 12.86
CA LYS A 18 -4.74 1.86 12.95
C LYS A 18 -3.63 2.38 12.03
N ALA A 19 -3.97 2.88 10.85
CA ALA A 19 -3.01 3.45 9.91
C ALA A 19 -2.39 4.76 10.44
N ALA A 20 -3.18 5.59 11.12
CA ALA A 20 -2.71 6.84 11.72
C ALA A 20 -1.59 6.62 12.75
N GLU A 21 -1.53 5.45 13.40
CA GLU A 21 -0.43 5.08 14.30
C GLU A 21 0.94 5.05 13.60
N LEU A 22 0.98 4.91 12.27
CA LEU A 22 2.22 4.85 11.48
C LEU A 22 2.80 6.23 11.17
N GLU A 23 1.98 7.29 11.15
CA GLU A 23 2.42 8.60 10.68
C GLU A 23 3.52 9.18 11.58
N GLY A 24 4.60 9.69 10.98
CA GLY A 24 5.77 10.21 11.69
C GLY A 24 6.71 9.13 12.26
N ARG A 25 6.33 7.84 12.22
CA ARG A 25 7.22 6.75 12.64
C ARG A 25 8.29 6.44 11.60
N LEU A 26 9.35 5.77 12.04
CA LEU A 26 10.31 5.14 11.14
C LEU A 26 9.83 3.74 10.74
N LEU A 27 10.08 3.30 9.51
CA LEU A 27 9.79 1.92 9.08
C LEU A 27 10.42 0.87 10.02
N GLY A 28 11.59 1.15 10.58
CA GLY A 28 12.30 0.32 11.56
C GLY A 28 11.58 0.13 12.88
N SER A 29 10.67 1.04 13.24
CA SER A 29 9.92 0.99 14.50
C SER A 29 8.66 0.13 14.43
N ILE A 30 8.25 -0.32 13.23
CA ILE A 30 7.08 -1.17 13.09
C ILE A 30 7.37 -2.55 13.68
N PRO A 31 6.53 -3.06 14.59
CA PRO A 31 6.69 -4.41 15.13
C PRO A 31 6.75 -5.47 14.03
N GLY A 32 7.74 -6.35 14.10
CA GLY A 32 7.92 -7.42 13.11
C GLY A 32 8.63 -6.99 11.81
N ALA A 33 8.97 -5.71 11.65
CA ALA A 33 9.74 -5.24 10.50
C ALA A 33 11.11 -5.94 10.43
N ARG A 34 11.50 -6.33 9.22
CA ARG A 34 12.78 -6.97 8.91
C ARG A 34 13.32 -6.36 7.63
N PHE A 35 14.48 -5.72 7.74
CA PHE A 35 15.18 -5.10 6.61
C PHE A 35 16.52 -5.80 6.44
N THR A 36 16.79 -6.31 5.25
CA THR A 36 18.12 -6.81 4.91
C THR A 36 19.02 -5.65 4.47
N ALA A 37 20.33 -5.82 4.65
CA ALA A 37 21.33 -4.86 4.20
C ALA A 37 21.45 -4.77 2.66
N ALA A 38 20.63 -5.51 1.91
CA ALA A 38 20.70 -5.56 0.46
C ALA A 38 20.32 -4.20 -0.18
N THR A 39 21.25 -3.69 -0.97
CA THR A 39 21.09 -2.52 -1.85
C THR A 39 20.49 -2.98 -3.18
N GLY A 40 19.16 -2.98 -3.32
CA GLY A 40 18.47 -3.42 -4.54
C GLY A 40 16.95 -3.57 -4.40
N GLY A 41 16.27 -4.04 -5.47
CA GLY A 41 14.80 -4.13 -5.59
C GLY A 41 14.06 -4.91 -4.48
N ALA A 42 14.77 -5.74 -3.71
CA ALA A 42 14.27 -6.34 -2.47
C ALA A 42 13.75 -5.29 -1.46
N GLY A 43 14.24 -4.05 -1.55
CA GLY A 43 13.89 -2.96 -0.65
C GLY A 43 12.43 -2.52 -0.67
N ARG A 44 11.78 -2.53 -1.84
CA ARG A 44 10.37 -2.13 -1.96
C ARG A 44 9.45 -3.14 -1.26
N ALA A 45 9.72 -4.42 -1.49
CA ALA A 45 8.97 -5.51 -0.88
C ALA A 45 9.13 -5.50 0.66
N GLU A 46 10.32 -5.22 1.18
CA GLU A 46 10.54 -5.13 2.63
C GLU A 46 9.74 -4.00 3.29
N ALA A 47 9.67 -2.82 2.67
CA ALA A 47 8.86 -1.71 3.18
C ALA A 47 7.37 -2.05 3.16
N GLY A 48 6.87 -2.63 2.06
CA GLY A 48 5.50 -3.13 1.96
C GLY A 48 5.18 -4.14 3.07
N HIS A 49 6.00 -5.17 3.21
CA HIS A 49 5.86 -6.19 4.24
C HIS A 49 5.90 -5.63 5.68
N ALA A 50 6.74 -4.62 5.93
CA ALA A 50 6.79 -3.99 7.24
C ALA A 50 5.48 -3.24 7.54
N ILE A 51 4.93 -2.54 6.55
CA ILE A 51 3.66 -1.83 6.71
C ILE A 51 2.49 -2.83 6.84
N GLU A 52 2.45 -3.89 6.02
CA GLU A 52 1.49 -4.99 6.13
C GLU A 52 1.49 -5.65 7.52
N SER A 53 2.67 -5.86 8.11
CA SER A 53 2.78 -6.49 9.44
C SER A 53 2.19 -5.63 10.55
N HIS A 54 2.14 -4.30 10.40
CA HIS A 54 1.44 -3.42 11.34
C HIS A 54 -0.05 -3.77 11.43
N PHE A 55 -0.66 -4.17 10.32
CA PHE A 55 -2.07 -4.58 10.22
C PHE A 55 -2.29 -6.07 10.48
N GLY A 56 -1.23 -6.86 10.71
CA GLY A 56 -1.32 -8.31 10.84
C GLY A 56 -1.60 -9.03 9.51
N ILE A 57 -1.35 -8.38 8.38
CA ILE A 57 -1.53 -8.99 7.06
C ILE A 57 -0.35 -9.95 6.78
N PRO A 58 -0.60 -11.22 6.44
CA PRO A 58 0.45 -12.18 6.11
C PRO A 58 1.07 -11.93 4.73
N LYS A 59 2.31 -12.39 4.54
CA LYS A 59 3.07 -12.27 3.27
C LYS A 59 2.61 -13.30 2.23
N ASN A 60 1.35 -13.29 1.86
CA ASN A 60 0.81 -14.17 0.84
C ASN A 60 0.09 -13.38 -0.25
N PRO A 61 0.45 -13.57 -1.54
CA PRO A 61 -0.29 -12.95 -2.63
C PRO A 61 -1.77 -13.35 -2.58
N SER A 62 -2.66 -12.36 -2.65
CA SER A 62 -4.10 -12.55 -2.70
C SER A 62 -4.69 -11.74 -3.87
N PRO A 63 -5.65 -12.30 -4.62
CA PRO A 63 -6.40 -11.53 -5.61
C PRO A 63 -7.37 -10.53 -4.98
N LEU A 64 -7.68 -10.70 -3.69
CA LEU A 64 -8.53 -9.77 -2.94
C LEU A 64 -7.76 -8.52 -2.52
N PRO A 65 -8.47 -7.44 -2.15
CA PRO A 65 -7.87 -6.30 -1.45
C PRO A 65 -7.24 -6.73 -0.13
N ASP A 66 -6.24 -5.97 0.32
CA ASP A 66 -5.56 -6.19 1.61
C ASP A 66 -6.52 -6.14 2.80
N PHE A 67 -7.59 -5.34 2.72
CA PHE A 67 -8.70 -5.31 3.67
C PHE A 67 -10.02 -5.75 2.99
N PRO A 68 -10.32 -7.05 2.92
CA PRO A 68 -11.40 -7.60 2.10
C PRO A 68 -12.80 -7.03 2.41
N ARG A 69 -13.19 -6.90 3.69
CA ARG A 69 -14.52 -6.40 4.06
C ARG A 69 -14.73 -4.94 3.62
N ALA A 70 -13.71 -4.10 3.78
CA ALA A 70 -13.77 -2.68 3.43
C ALA A 70 -13.50 -2.44 1.93
N GLY A 71 -12.98 -3.44 1.22
CA GLY A 71 -12.58 -3.31 -0.18
C GLY A 71 -11.37 -2.39 -0.38
N ILE A 72 -10.49 -2.28 0.62
CA ILE A 72 -9.34 -1.35 0.60
C ILE A 72 -8.06 -2.13 0.29
N GLU A 73 -7.28 -1.65 -0.68
CA GLU A 73 -5.93 -2.11 -1.00
C GLU A 73 -4.90 -1.24 -0.26
N LEU A 74 -3.84 -1.83 0.27
CA LEU A 74 -2.75 -1.13 0.96
C LEU A 74 -1.56 -0.95 0.01
N LYS A 75 -1.06 0.27 -0.11
CA LYS A 75 0.14 0.55 -0.93
C LYS A 75 1.16 1.38 -0.18
N ALA A 76 2.31 0.78 0.09
CA ALA A 76 3.51 1.48 0.52
C ALA A 76 4.16 2.20 -0.68
N VAL A 77 4.30 3.53 -0.59
CA VAL A 77 4.80 4.36 -1.69
C VAL A 77 6.03 5.15 -1.25
N PRO A 78 7.22 4.88 -1.83
CA PRO A 78 8.41 5.65 -1.52
C PRO A 78 8.36 7.02 -2.20
N LEU A 79 8.65 8.05 -1.41
CA LEU A 79 8.92 9.40 -1.86
C LEU A 79 10.43 9.64 -1.92
N ARG A 80 10.88 10.49 -2.82
CA ARG A 80 12.26 10.96 -2.89
C ARG A 80 12.26 12.48 -2.98
N LEU A 81 13.20 13.12 -2.30
CA LEU A 81 13.43 14.54 -2.46
C LEU A 81 14.01 14.82 -3.85
N THR A 82 13.37 15.73 -4.56
CA THR A 82 13.80 16.24 -5.87
C THR A 82 14.07 17.74 -5.77
N GLY A 83 14.63 18.34 -6.83
CA GLY A 83 14.78 19.80 -6.90
C GLY A 83 13.46 20.58 -6.83
N ARG A 84 12.30 19.91 -6.94
CA ARG A 84 10.96 20.51 -6.84
C ARG A 84 10.21 20.12 -5.55
N GLY A 85 10.89 19.49 -4.59
CA GLY A 85 10.29 18.93 -3.39
C GLY A 85 10.12 17.42 -3.45
N LEU A 86 9.30 16.86 -2.55
CA LEU A 86 9.04 15.41 -2.51
C LEU A 86 8.23 14.97 -3.72
N GLY A 87 8.66 13.88 -4.36
CA GLY A 87 7.94 13.22 -5.43
C GLY A 87 7.99 11.71 -5.29
N VAL A 88 7.02 11.03 -5.91
CA VAL A 88 6.98 9.57 -5.93
C VAL A 88 8.22 9.01 -6.64
N LYS A 89 8.95 8.12 -5.98
CA LYS A 89 10.23 7.57 -6.47
C LYS A 89 10.05 6.55 -7.59
N GLU A 90 8.93 5.82 -7.61
CA GLU A 90 8.65 4.76 -8.58
C GLU A 90 7.15 4.57 -8.78
N ARG A 91 6.74 4.01 -9.93
CA ARG A 91 5.32 3.72 -10.22
C ARG A 91 4.71 2.80 -9.15
N THR A 92 3.46 3.05 -8.79
CA THR A 92 2.70 2.16 -7.90
C THR A 92 2.07 1.04 -8.71
N VAL A 93 2.43 -0.21 -8.39
CA VAL A 93 1.80 -1.39 -9.00
C VAL A 93 0.47 -1.64 -8.28
N ILE A 94 -0.64 -1.63 -9.02
CA ILE A 94 -1.99 -1.88 -8.46
C ILE A 94 -2.32 -3.37 -8.49
N SER A 95 -2.27 -3.98 -9.67
CA SER A 95 -2.57 -5.40 -9.89
C SER A 95 -1.70 -5.97 -11.01
N ILE A 96 -1.52 -7.29 -10.98
CA ILE A 96 -1.04 -8.06 -12.13
C ILE A 96 -2.25 -8.32 -13.06
N ILE A 97 -2.02 -8.28 -14.37
CA ILE A 97 -3.02 -8.63 -15.38
C ILE A 97 -2.94 -10.14 -15.61
N ASP A 98 -4.06 -10.83 -15.44
CA ASP A 98 -4.20 -12.23 -15.83
C ASP A 98 -4.76 -12.30 -17.25
N TYR A 99 -3.88 -12.56 -18.22
CA TYR A 99 -4.24 -12.62 -19.63
C TYR A 99 -5.20 -13.77 -19.98
N MET A 100 -5.31 -14.79 -19.14
CA MET A 100 -6.23 -15.91 -19.39
C MET A 100 -7.66 -15.52 -19.09
N THR A 101 -7.88 -14.73 -18.03
CA THR A 101 -9.22 -14.27 -17.63
C THR A 101 -9.56 -12.89 -18.18
N MET A 102 -8.57 -12.12 -18.70
CA MET A 102 -8.77 -10.79 -19.26
C MET A 102 -9.86 -10.72 -20.33
N PRO A 103 -9.97 -11.66 -21.30
CA PRO A 103 -11.02 -11.59 -22.34
C PRO A 103 -12.44 -11.68 -21.79
N GLU A 104 -12.62 -12.22 -20.58
CA GLU A 104 -13.92 -12.39 -19.92
C GLU A 104 -14.29 -11.18 -19.03
N GLN A 105 -13.36 -10.24 -18.84
CA GLN A 105 -13.56 -9.08 -17.98
C GLN A 105 -14.18 -7.91 -18.75
N THR A 106 -15.05 -7.19 -18.06
CA THR A 106 -15.50 -5.84 -18.45
C THR A 106 -14.92 -4.82 -17.48
N TRP A 107 -14.91 -3.53 -17.80
CA TRP A 107 -14.50 -2.50 -16.83
C TRP A 107 -15.22 -2.66 -15.48
N ALA A 108 -16.53 -2.92 -15.51
CA ALA A 108 -17.34 -3.09 -14.30
C ALA A 108 -16.92 -4.30 -13.46
N THR A 109 -16.44 -5.38 -14.08
CA THR A 109 -16.08 -6.65 -13.43
C THR A 109 -14.57 -6.88 -13.30
N ALA A 110 -13.74 -5.95 -13.79
CA ALA A 110 -12.31 -6.09 -13.85
C ALA A 110 -11.68 -6.27 -12.46
N SER A 111 -10.71 -7.17 -12.36
CA SER A 111 -10.02 -7.47 -11.10
C SER A 111 -9.33 -6.24 -10.51
N VAL A 112 -8.71 -5.42 -11.35
CA VAL A 112 -8.06 -4.16 -10.95
C VAL A 112 -9.03 -3.21 -10.26
N ARG A 113 -10.30 -3.18 -10.68
CA ARG A 113 -11.31 -2.26 -10.15
C ARG A 113 -11.64 -2.54 -8.68
N LYS A 114 -11.51 -3.81 -8.25
CA LYS A 114 -11.68 -4.21 -6.85
C LYS A 114 -10.58 -3.64 -5.94
N LYS A 115 -9.45 -3.20 -6.50
CA LYS A 115 -8.27 -2.70 -5.78
C LYS A 115 -8.06 -1.18 -5.93
N LEU A 116 -9.05 -0.43 -6.43
CA LEU A 116 -8.92 1.02 -6.68
C LEU A 116 -9.25 1.91 -5.48
N LYS A 117 -9.86 1.37 -4.42
CA LYS A 117 -9.88 2.06 -3.13
C LYS A 117 -8.59 1.74 -2.40
N ILE A 118 -7.69 2.72 -2.32
CA ILE A 118 -6.31 2.50 -1.92
C ILE A 118 -5.99 3.32 -0.67
N LEU A 119 -5.48 2.66 0.35
CA LEU A 119 -4.79 3.29 1.47
C LEU A 119 -3.30 3.42 1.11
N PHE A 120 -2.89 4.63 0.77
CA PHE A 120 -1.50 4.97 0.54
C PHE A 120 -0.79 5.24 1.86
N VAL A 121 0.37 4.62 2.02
CA VAL A 121 1.33 4.89 3.11
C VAL A 121 2.61 5.42 2.47
N PHE A 122 2.79 6.73 2.55
CA PHE A 122 3.95 7.40 1.96
C PHE A 122 5.11 7.41 2.95
N PHE A 123 6.30 7.03 2.49
CA PHE A 123 7.52 7.09 3.30
C PHE A 123 8.66 7.70 2.50
N GLU A 124 9.54 8.44 3.17
CA GLU A 124 10.66 9.09 2.50
C GLU A 124 11.86 8.14 2.38
N HIS A 125 12.31 7.96 1.15
CA HIS A 125 13.50 7.19 0.82
C HIS A 125 14.73 8.10 0.84
N PHE A 126 15.65 7.81 1.74
CA PHE A 126 16.97 8.43 1.75
C PHE A 126 18.01 7.54 1.08
N ASP A 127 18.73 8.08 0.10
CA ASP A 127 19.81 7.35 -0.54
C ASP A 127 20.92 7.04 0.47
N GLN A 128 21.53 5.86 0.35
CA GLN A 128 22.63 5.40 1.20
C GLN A 128 22.30 5.27 2.70
N GLN A 129 21.03 5.38 3.10
CA GLN A 129 20.59 5.15 4.46
C GLN A 129 19.85 3.80 4.57
N PRO A 130 19.95 3.09 5.70
CA PRO A 130 19.14 1.89 5.95
C PRO A 130 17.65 2.23 5.98
N LYS A 131 16.84 1.34 5.40
CA LYS A 131 15.38 1.49 5.27
C LYS A 131 14.68 1.62 6.62
N SER A 132 15.26 1.04 7.66
CA SER A 132 14.76 1.17 9.04
C SER A 132 14.69 2.63 9.50
N MET A 133 15.45 3.54 8.89
CA MET A 133 15.45 4.97 9.20
C MET A 133 14.57 5.82 8.27
N PHE A 134 13.84 5.19 7.34
CA PHE A 134 12.95 5.92 6.45
C PHE A 134 11.69 6.33 7.21
N PRO A 135 11.37 7.64 7.30
CA PRO A 135 10.20 8.13 8.00
C PRO A 135 8.95 7.95 7.14
N ILE A 136 7.87 7.52 7.76
CA ILE A 136 6.52 7.53 7.21
C ILE A 136 6.02 8.97 7.33
N ARG A 137 5.58 9.54 6.21
CA ARG A 137 5.27 10.96 6.08
C ARG A 137 3.77 11.24 6.11
N GLU A 138 2.99 10.44 5.40
CA GLU A 138 1.59 10.73 5.17
C GLU A 138 0.81 9.44 4.92
N ILE A 139 -0.42 9.40 5.43
CA ILE A 139 -1.40 8.35 5.19
C ILE A 139 -2.57 8.96 4.42
N LEU A 140 -2.93 8.39 3.27
CA LEU A 140 -4.00 8.91 2.44
C LEU A 140 -4.91 7.78 1.97
N LEU A 141 -6.18 7.85 2.32
CA LEU A 141 -7.20 7.03 1.67
C LEU A 141 -7.65 7.73 0.39
N TRP A 142 -7.59 6.99 -0.71
CA TRP A 142 -7.94 7.49 -2.03
C TRP A 142 -8.87 6.50 -2.73
N GLU A 143 -9.84 7.04 -3.46
CA GLU A 143 -10.67 6.30 -4.40
C GLU A 143 -10.90 7.16 -5.64
N PRO A 144 -11.08 6.55 -6.83
CA PRO A 144 -11.28 7.31 -8.06
C PRO A 144 -12.60 8.08 -7.99
N ASP A 145 -12.55 9.38 -8.30
CA ASP A 145 -13.75 10.14 -8.62
C ASP A 145 -14.29 9.74 -10.01
N LEU A 146 -15.44 10.30 -10.41
CA LEU A 146 -16.07 9.99 -11.71
C LEU A 146 -15.15 10.30 -12.91
N ARG A 147 -14.31 11.33 -12.80
CA ARG A 147 -13.40 11.71 -13.87
C ARG A 147 -12.24 10.73 -13.95
N THR A 148 -11.67 10.33 -12.82
CA THR A 148 -10.59 9.35 -12.79
C THR A 148 -11.07 7.96 -13.19
N ASP A 149 -12.27 7.51 -12.78
CA ASP A 149 -12.83 6.24 -13.23
C ASP A 149 -12.98 6.21 -14.77
N ALA A 150 -13.45 7.31 -15.37
CA ALA A 150 -13.57 7.42 -16.83
C ALA A 150 -12.20 7.36 -17.55
N LEU A 151 -11.15 7.96 -16.98
CA LEU A 151 -9.80 7.87 -17.51
C LEU A 151 -9.24 6.44 -17.39
N LEU A 152 -9.36 5.84 -16.21
CA LEU A 152 -8.89 4.46 -15.98
C LEU A 152 -9.63 3.42 -16.84
N ARG A 153 -10.89 3.68 -17.19
CA ARG A 153 -11.66 2.84 -18.11
C ARG A 153 -11.15 2.90 -19.56
N ALA A 154 -10.55 4.01 -19.94
CA ALA A 154 -10.12 4.26 -21.32
C ALA A 154 -8.69 3.76 -21.60
N ASP A 155 -7.86 3.63 -20.57
CA ASP A 155 -6.52 3.03 -20.60
C ASP A 155 -6.55 1.50 -20.76
#